data_AF-A0A3D4JJ78-F1
#
_entry.id   AF-A0A3D4JJ78-F1
#
_cell.length_a   1.000
_cell.length_b   1.000
_cell.length_c   1.000
_cell.angle_alpha   90.00
_cell.angle_beta   90.00
_cell.angle_gamma   90.00
#
_symmetry.space_group_name_H-M   'P 1'
#
loop_
_entity.id
_entity.type
_entity.pdbx_description
1 polymer ?
#
loop_
_entity_poly.entity_id
_entity_poly.type
_entity_poly.pdbx_seq_one_letter_code
_entity_poly.pdbx_strand_id
1 'polypeptide(L)' 'MEKKMMITGEVIKKPEHIELGKYNVTVRTKGGKELAVQIDSEGIDERLDVGITAAFTATMVDDVIVADKVSYSRKG' A
#
# COMPACT_ATOMS: atom_id res chain seq x y z
N MET A 1 -11.45 -18.79 3.87
CA MET A 1 -11.92 -17.47 3.39
C MET A 1 -11.00 -16.42 4.01
N GLU A 2 -10.04 -15.92 3.26
CA GLU A 2 -9.21 -14.81 3.71
C GLU A 2 -10.03 -13.53 3.67
N LYS A 3 -10.08 -12.81 4.79
CA LYS A 3 -10.91 -11.62 4.93
C LYS A 3 -10.16 -10.44 4.29
N LYS A 4 -10.46 -10.15 3.03
CA LYS A 4 -9.94 -8.96 2.34
C LYS A 4 -10.43 -7.70 3.08
N MET A 5 -9.53 -6.75 3.26
CA MET A 5 -9.76 -5.44 3.86
C MET A 5 -9.36 -4.32 2.89
N MET A 6 -9.96 -3.15 3.04
CA MET A 6 -9.64 -1.98 2.23
C MET A 6 -8.94 -0.94 3.10
N ILE A 7 -7.76 -0.52 2.68
CA ILE A 7 -6.93 0.47 3.38
C ILE A 7 -6.78 1.67 2.46
N THR A 8 -7.08 2.87 2.94
CA THR A 8 -6.87 4.10 2.17
C THR A 8 -5.98 5.03 2.97
N GLY A 9 -4.92 5.53 2.34
CA GLY A 9 -3.98 6.44 2.98
C GLY A 9 -3.12 7.20 2.00
N GLU A 10 -2.52 8.27 2.49
CA GLU A 10 -1.51 9.03 1.76
C GLU A 10 -0.16 8.35 1.92
N VAL A 11 0.56 8.12 0.83
CA VAL A 11 1.92 7.62 0.84
C VAL A 11 2.83 8.68 1.44
N ILE A 12 3.47 8.36 2.57
CA ILE A 12 4.30 9.33 3.30
C ILE A 12 5.81 9.11 3.11
N LYS A 13 6.20 7.98 2.54
CA LYS A 13 7.59 7.60 2.24
C LYS A 13 7.65 6.89 0.89
N LYS A 14 8.80 6.98 0.22
CA LYS A 14 9.02 6.22 -1.01
C LYS A 14 8.93 4.72 -0.73
N PRO A 15 8.39 3.91 -1.66
CA PRO A 15 8.33 2.47 -1.51
C PRO A 15 9.73 1.88 -1.26
N GLU A 16 9.86 1.09 -0.20
CA GLU A 16 11.10 0.45 0.18
C GLU A 16 11.13 -0.96 -0.41
N HIS A 17 12.14 -1.26 -1.24
CA HIS A 17 12.32 -2.59 -1.80
C HIS A 17 12.75 -3.58 -0.71
N ILE A 18 12.05 -4.72 -0.62
CA ILE A 18 12.33 -5.77 0.37
C ILE A 18 13.11 -6.91 -0.30
N GLU A 19 12.49 -7.51 -1.30
CA GLU A 19 12.97 -8.66 -2.06
C GLU A 19 12.46 -8.55 -3.50
N LEU A 20 12.95 -9.41 -4.38
CA LEU A 20 12.73 -9.30 -5.83
C LEU A 20 11.23 -9.31 -6.14
N GLY A 21 10.73 -8.14 -6.55
CA GLY A 21 9.31 -7.95 -6.83
C GLY A 21 8.42 -7.71 -5.62
N LYS A 22 8.94 -7.32 -4.45
CA LYS A 22 8.13 -6.94 -3.28
C LYS A 22 8.62 -5.65 -2.62
N TYR A 23 7.68 -4.80 -2.26
CA TYR A 23 7.96 -3.49 -1.67
C TYR A 23 7.08 -3.23 -0.46
N ASN A 24 7.59 -2.45 0.48
CA ASN A 24 6.84 -1.89 1.59
C ASN A 24 6.43 -0.45 1.28
N VAL A 25 5.14 -0.18 1.38
CA VAL A 25 4.55 1.14 1.21
C VAL A 25 4.07 1.62 2.56
N THR A 26 4.63 2.73 3.04
CA THR A 26 4.14 3.37 4.26
C THR A 26 3.08 4.40 3.93
N VAL A 27 1.89 4.22 4.47
CA VAL A 27 0.76 5.15 4.29
C VAL A 27 0.27 5.70 5.61
N ARG A 28 -0.16 6.96 5.58
CA ARG A 28 -0.89 7.60 6.67
C ARG A 28 -2.38 7.61 6.34
N THR A 29 -3.14 6.90 7.16
CA THR A 29 -4.61 6.84 7.05
C THR A 29 -5.25 8.17 7.46
N LYS A 30 -6.53 8.36 7.10
CA LYS A 30 -7.31 9.55 7.49
C LYS A 30 -7.37 9.77 9.02
N GLY A 31 -7.23 8.71 9.81
CA GLY A 31 -7.18 8.78 11.28
C GLY A 31 -5.81 9.16 11.85
N GLY A 32 -4.84 9.50 11.01
CA GLY A 32 -3.47 9.82 11.44
C GLY A 32 -2.60 8.61 11.77
N LYS A 33 -3.14 7.39 11.68
CA LYS A 33 -2.39 6.16 11.90
C LYS A 33 -1.52 5.85 10.69
N GLU A 34 -0.24 5.58 10.93
CA GLU A 34 0.70 5.07 9.94
C GLU A 34 0.62 3.54 9.86
N LEU A 35 0.64 3.02 8.64
CA LEU A 35 0.58 1.60 8.34
C LEU A 35 1.60 1.27 7.25
N ALA A 36 2.31 0.16 7.41
CA ALA A 36 3.10 -0.43 6.34
C ALA A 36 2.23 -1.47 5.61
N VAL A 37 2.22 -1.38 4.28
CA VAL A 37 1.51 -2.29 3.39
C VAL A 37 2.52 -2.89 2.43
N GLN A 38 2.69 -4.19 2.49
CA GLN A 38 3.53 -4.93 1.55
C GLN A 38 2.78 -5.16 0.25
N ILE A 39 3.48 -5.06 -0.87
CA ILE A 39 2.90 -5.22 -2.20
C ILE A 39 3.89 -5.84 -3.17
N ASP A 40 3.41 -6.76 -3.99
CA ASP A 40 4.17 -7.30 -5.11
C ASP A 40 4.28 -6.28 -6.26
N SER A 41 5.42 -6.27 -6.96
CA SER A 41 5.76 -5.30 -8.00
C SER A 41 4.78 -5.27 -9.16
N GLU A 42 4.08 -6.39 -9.41
CA GLU A 42 2.99 -6.45 -10.39
C GLU A 42 1.83 -5.50 -10.05
N GLY A 43 1.68 -5.13 -8.77
CA GLY A 43 0.70 -4.18 -8.27
C GLY A 43 1.23 -2.76 -8.07
N ILE A 44 2.53 -2.51 -8.26
CA ILE A 44 3.14 -1.19 -8.11
C ILE A 44 3.30 -0.55 -9.48
N ASP A 45 2.43 0.40 -9.78
CA ASP A 45 2.73 1.40 -10.81
C ASP A 45 3.92 2.24 -10.31
N GLU A 46 4.94 2.44 -11.17
CA GLU A 46 6.14 3.25 -10.92
C GLU A 46 5.80 4.68 -10.43
N ARG A 47 4.54 5.07 -10.56
CA ARG A 47 3.96 6.34 -10.11
C ARG A 47 3.66 6.41 -8.62
N LEU A 48 3.86 5.35 -7.83
CA LEU A 48 3.62 5.42 -6.37
C LEU A 48 4.72 6.26 -5.69
N ASP A 49 4.44 7.55 -5.49
CA ASP A 49 5.34 8.49 -4.85
C ASP A 49 4.69 9.16 -3.62
N VAL A 50 5.50 9.90 -2.87
CA VAL A 50 5.08 10.60 -1.64
C VAL A 50 4.02 11.65 -1.96
N GLY A 51 2.99 11.73 -1.12
CA GLY A 51 1.86 12.65 -1.27
C GLY A 51 0.71 12.12 -2.11
N ILE A 52 0.83 10.91 -2.68
CA ILE A 52 -0.27 10.27 -3.40
C ILE A 52 -1.20 9.56 -2.42
N THR A 53 -2.51 9.79 -2.58
CA THR A 53 -3.52 8.97 -1.89
C THR A 53 -3.75 7.67 -2.68
N ALA A 54 -3.50 6.55 -2.01
CA ALA A 54 -3.67 5.21 -2.55
C ALA A 54 -4.67 4.42 -1.70
N ALA A 55 -5.41 3.54 -2.38
CA ALA A 55 -6.33 2.58 -1.80
C ALA A 55 -5.82 1.16 -2.11
N PHE A 56 -5.68 0.35 -1.07
CA PHE A 56 -5.12 -0.98 -1.09
C PHE A 56 -6.23 -1.98 -0.73
N THR A 57 -6.40 -3.00 -1.57
CA THR A 57 -7.14 -4.20 -1.19
C THR A 57 -6.14 -5.19 -0.64
N ALA A 58 -6.22 -5.50 0.65
CA ALA A 58 -5.19 -6.24 1.37
C ALA A 58 -5.76 -7.37 2.23
N THR A 59 -4.90 -8.29 2.62
CA THR A 59 -5.17 -9.35 3.59
C THR A 59 -4.09 -9.31 4.67
N MET A 60 -4.41 -9.74 5.89
CA MET A 60 -3.43 -9.92 6.95
C MET A 60 -2.89 -11.35 6.91
N VAL A 61 -1.57 -11.50 6.76
CA VAL A 61 -0.85 -12.77 6.70
C VAL A 61 0.29 -12.68 7.69
N ASP A 62 0.31 -13.53 8.72
CA ASP A 62 1.36 -13.55 9.76
C ASP A 62 1.68 -12.15 10.33
N ASP A 63 0.65 -11.39 10.73
CA ASP A 63 0.72 -10.00 11.22
C ASP A 63 1.20 -8.94 10.20
N VAL A 64 1.44 -9.33 8.94
CA VAL A 64 1.79 -8.43 7.84
C VAL A 64 0.56 -8.10 6.99
N ILE A 65 0.42 -6.84 6.59
CA ILE A 65 -0.61 -6.41 5.66
C ILE A 65 -0.06 -6.56 4.24
N VAL A 66 -0.62 -7.48 3.46
CA VAL A 66 -0.22 -7.74 2.08
C VAL A 66 -1.32 -7.29 1.13
N ALA A 67 -1.01 -6.37 0.23
CA ALA A 67 -1.92 -5.85 -0.78
C ALA A 67 -1.89 -6.69 -2.06
N ASP A 68 -3.09 -7.12 -2.44
CA ASP A 68 -3.38 -7.86 -3.67
C ASP A 68 -3.61 -6.91 -4.84
N LYS A 69 -4.15 -5.71 -4.56
CA LYS A 69 -4.43 -4.68 -5.56
C LYS A 69 -4.29 -3.28 -4.98
N VAL A 70 -3.78 -2.36 -5.80
CA VAL A 70 -3.76 -0.93 -5.48
C VAL A 70 -4.50 -0.11 -6.52
N SER A 71 -5.11 0.96 -6.05
CA SER A 71 -5.78 1.97 -6.87
C SER A 71 -5.38 3.35 -6.36
N TYR A 72 -5.08 4.26 -7.28
CA TYR A 72 -4.58 5.59 -6.95
C TYR A 72 -5.58 6.63 -7.45
N SER A 73 -5.86 7.67 -6.66
CA SER A 73 -6.63 8.82 -7.16
C SER A 73 -5.68 9.97 -7.49
N ARG A 74 -5.47 10.25 -8.78
CA ARG A 74 -4.91 11.55 -9.17
C ARG A 74 -5.97 12.61 -8.91
N LYS A 75 -5.68 13.58 -8.05
CA LYS A 75 -6.31 14.90 -8.20
C LYS A 75 -5.73 15.49 -9.48
N GLY A 76 -6.51 15.41 -10.56
CA GLY A 76 -6.29 16.22 -11.75
C GLY A 76 -6.53 17.70 -11.44
#